data_AF-A0A7S1MKD4-F1
#
_entry.id   AF-A0A7S1MKD4-F1
#
_cell.length_a   1.000
_cell.length_b   1.000
_cell.length_c   1.000
_cell.angle_alpha   90.00
_cell.angle_beta   90.00
_cell.angle_gamma   90.00
#
_symmetry.space_group_name_H-M   'P 1'
#
loop_
_entity.id
_entity.type
_entity.pdbx_description
1 polymer ?
#
loop_
_entity_poly.entity_id
_entity_poly.type
_entity_poly.pdbx_seq_one_letter_code
_entity_poly.pdbx_strand_id
1 'polypeptide(L)'
;LKLHSAQTACEPVPRSFLQLLPSQTWSLVVAAMGDLRAQAYLKKVEDMVVATNRNAANDPTASRVATMLAGLEQASVKFRVKAGVVMAKNANVRGEVVDLPYDVRGKVQEVLESEKPW
;
A
#
# COMPACT_ATOMS: atom_id res chain seq x y z
N LEU A 1 -21.08 25.31 -46.30
CA LEU A 1 -20.29 24.10 -46.64
C LEU A 1 -19.18 23.95 -45.61
N LYS A 2 -19.09 22.75 -44.98
CA LYS A 2 -18.06 22.28 -44.01
C LYS A 2 -18.12 22.93 -42.62
N LEU A 3 -18.02 22.23 -41.50
CA LEU A 3 -17.98 20.79 -41.15
C LEU A 3 -18.32 20.73 -39.65
N HIS A 4 -19.24 19.83 -39.26
CA HIS A 4 -19.42 19.43 -37.87
C HIS A 4 -18.18 18.64 -37.40
N SER A 5 -17.74 18.82 -36.15
CA SER A 5 -17.58 17.69 -35.22
C SER A 5 -17.33 18.16 -33.80
N ALA A 6 -18.02 17.51 -32.88
CA ALA A 6 -18.21 17.84 -31.49
C ALA A 6 -17.06 17.40 -30.57
N GLN A 7 -17.08 18.00 -29.38
CA GLN A 7 -16.39 17.64 -28.14
C GLN A 7 -16.44 16.15 -27.80
N THR A 8 -15.38 15.63 -27.18
CA THR A 8 -15.39 14.77 -25.97
C THR A 8 -13.94 14.61 -25.48
N ALA A 9 -13.58 15.23 -24.35
CA ALA A 9 -13.62 14.65 -23.00
C ALA A 9 -12.57 13.53 -22.81
N CYS A 10 -11.43 13.92 -22.22
CA CYS A 10 -10.52 12.99 -21.54
C CYS A 10 -11.24 12.44 -20.30
N GLU A 11 -11.52 11.14 -20.29
CA GLU A 11 -11.65 10.37 -19.05
C GLU A 11 -10.95 9.00 -19.19
N PRO A 12 -10.45 8.42 -18.09
CA PRO A 12 -9.48 7.34 -18.09
C PRO A 12 -10.17 5.96 -18.07
N VAL A 13 -9.69 5.03 -18.89
CA VAL A 13 -10.14 3.62 -18.90
C VAL A 13 -9.05 2.74 -18.27
N PRO A 14 -9.41 1.72 -17.48
CA PRO A 14 -8.74 1.38 -16.22
C PRO A 14 -7.61 0.35 -16.39
N ARG A 15 -6.55 0.52 -15.58
CA ARG A 15 -5.43 -0.43 -15.42
C ARG A 15 -5.80 -1.58 -14.49
N SER A 16 -6.76 -2.39 -14.90
CA SER A 16 -7.01 -3.67 -14.27
C SER A 16 -7.51 -4.64 -15.32
N PHE A 17 -6.58 -5.33 -15.96
CA PHE A 17 -6.63 -6.79 -16.09
C PHE A 17 -5.28 -7.30 -16.62
N LEU A 18 -4.57 -8.01 -15.74
CA LEU A 18 -3.48 -8.90 -16.08
C LEU A 18 -3.91 -9.84 -17.22
N GLN A 19 -3.11 -9.97 -18.27
CA GLN A 19 -2.63 -11.25 -18.81
C GLN A 19 -1.85 -11.06 -20.12
N LEU A 20 -0.86 -11.93 -20.32
CA LEU A 20 0.02 -12.10 -21.47
C LEU A 20 1.31 -11.26 -21.51
N LEU A 21 2.27 -11.66 -20.68
CA LEU A 21 3.61 -11.97 -21.21
C LEU A 21 3.57 -13.41 -21.73
N PRO A 22 4.45 -13.86 -22.66
CA PRO A 22 5.67 -13.22 -23.16
C PRO A 22 5.79 -13.26 -24.69
N SER A 23 6.66 -12.42 -25.27
CA SER A 23 7.39 -12.63 -26.55
C SER A 23 7.53 -11.32 -27.31
N GLN A 24 8.55 -10.52 -27.00
CA GLN A 24 9.17 -9.66 -28.01
C GLN A 24 10.70 -9.61 -27.78
N THR A 25 11.39 -10.35 -28.66
CA THR A 25 12.61 -9.93 -29.40
C THR A 25 13.81 -9.50 -28.54
N TRP A 26 14.77 -10.37 -28.19
CA TRP A 26 15.68 -11.14 -29.07
C TRP A 26 16.11 -10.42 -30.37
N SER A 27 16.19 -9.09 -30.37
CA SER A 27 16.77 -8.35 -31.49
C SER A 27 17.71 -7.27 -30.99
N LEU A 28 18.94 -7.70 -30.66
CA LEU A 28 20.19 -7.07 -31.07
C LEU A 28 21.35 -7.91 -30.52
N VAL A 29 21.65 -8.99 -31.23
CA VAL A 29 22.93 -9.71 -31.19
C VAL A 29 24.07 -8.86 -31.83
N VAL A 30 23.89 -7.55 -32.03
CA VAL A 30 24.76 -6.70 -32.88
C VAL A 30 25.77 -5.87 -32.07
N ALA A 31 26.37 -6.45 -31.03
CA ALA A 31 27.68 -6.01 -30.54
C ALA A 31 28.49 -7.22 -30.06
N ALA A 32 28.40 -8.34 -30.77
CA ALA A 32 29.22 -9.51 -30.52
C ALA A 32 30.71 -9.12 -30.60
N MET A 33 31.43 -9.33 -29.48
CA MET A 33 32.89 -9.22 -29.29
C MET A 33 33.53 -7.85 -29.02
N GLY A 34 32.75 -6.79 -28.76
CA GLY A 34 33.33 -5.45 -28.54
C GLY A 34 33.92 -5.19 -27.16
N ASP A 35 33.34 -5.71 -26.08
CA ASP A 35 33.86 -5.43 -24.74
C ASP A 35 33.37 -6.45 -23.70
N LEU A 36 33.88 -7.69 -23.78
CA LEU A 36 33.65 -8.73 -22.76
C LEU A 36 33.93 -8.20 -21.35
N ARG A 37 34.86 -7.24 -21.24
CA ARG A 37 35.22 -6.59 -19.99
C ARG A 37 34.10 -5.71 -19.47
N ALA A 38 33.50 -4.87 -20.32
CA ALA A 38 32.34 -4.04 -19.95
C ALA A 38 31.14 -4.89 -19.53
N GLN A 39 30.86 -6.00 -20.23
CA GLN A 39 29.79 -6.93 -19.83
C GLN A 39 30.07 -7.59 -18.47
N ALA A 40 31.31 -7.99 -18.21
CA ALA A 40 31.70 -8.54 -16.91
C ALA A 40 31.58 -7.50 -15.78
N TYR A 41 31.90 -6.23 -16.04
CA TYR A 41 31.72 -5.15 -15.06
C TYR A 41 30.24 -4.89 -14.76
N LEU A 42 29.37 -4.83 -15.78
CA LEU A 42 27.93 -4.66 -15.58
C LEU A 42 27.35 -5.80 -14.75
N LYS A 43 27.70 -7.04 -15.06
CA LYS A 43 27.26 -8.20 -14.28
C LYS A 43 27.73 -8.14 -12.81
N LYS A 44 28.97 -7.72 -12.56
CA LYS A 44 29.48 -7.53 -11.19
C LYS A 44 28.70 -6.46 -10.42
N VAL A 45 28.31 -5.38 -11.09
CA VAL A 45 27.48 -4.33 -10.48
C VAL A 45 26.08 -4.86 -10.18
N GLU A 46 25.47 -5.59 -11.10
CA GLU A 46 24.17 -6.24 -10.87
C GLU A 46 24.22 -7.20 -9.67
N ASP A 47 25.20 -8.10 -9.64
CA ASP A 47 25.39 -9.05 -8.53
C ASP A 47 25.60 -8.33 -7.19
N MET A 48 26.35 -7.23 -7.20
CA MET A 48 26.58 -6.39 -6.01
C MET A 48 25.29 -5.69 -5.55
N VAL A 49 24.49 -5.14 -6.47
CA VAL A 49 23.20 -4.53 -6.13
C VAL A 49 22.22 -5.57 -5.59
N VAL A 50 22.17 -6.76 -6.19
CA VAL A 50 21.34 -7.87 -5.72
C VAL A 50 21.77 -8.33 -4.34
N ALA A 51 23.08 -8.46 -4.09
CA ALA A 51 23.61 -8.84 -2.79
C ALA A 51 23.31 -7.77 -1.72
N THR A 52 23.52 -6.49 -2.03
CA THR A 52 23.22 -5.38 -1.13
C THR A 52 21.72 -5.32 -0.79
N ASN A 53 20.84 -5.49 -1.78
CA ASN A 53 19.39 -5.51 -1.54
C ASN A 53 18.95 -6.73 -0.73
N ARG A 54 19.53 -7.91 -0.95
CA ARG A 54 19.28 -9.08 -0.10
C ARG A 54 19.75 -8.85 1.33
N ASN A 55 20.90 -8.22 1.51
CA ASN A 55 21.42 -7.92 2.85
C ASN A 55 20.57 -6.87 3.57
N ALA A 56 20.07 -5.86 2.86
CA ALA A 56 19.14 -4.87 3.40
C ALA A 56 17.78 -5.49 3.75
N ALA A 57 17.27 -6.40 2.92
CA ALA A 57 16.05 -7.15 3.22
C ALA A 57 16.21 -8.09 4.43
N ASN A 58 17.43 -8.57 4.67
CA ASN A 58 17.77 -9.41 5.81
C ASN A 58 18.29 -8.62 7.02
N ASP A 59 18.23 -7.28 7.03
CA ASP A 59 18.63 -6.49 8.18
C ASP A 59 17.67 -6.77 9.36
N PRO A 60 18.14 -7.44 10.43
CA PRO A 60 17.29 -7.78 11.56
C PRO A 60 16.74 -6.53 12.27
N THR A 61 17.44 -5.40 12.17
CA THR A 61 17.02 -4.14 12.77
C THR A 61 15.82 -3.57 12.03
N ALA A 62 15.87 -3.53 10.70
CA ALA A 62 14.76 -3.05 9.87
C ALA A 62 13.50 -3.90 10.10
N SER A 63 13.65 -5.23 10.13
CA SER A 63 12.54 -6.15 10.41
C SER A 63 11.91 -5.95 11.80
N ARG A 64 12.76 -5.76 12.83
CA ARG A 64 12.30 -5.48 14.19
C ARG A 64 11.55 -4.14 14.27
N VAL A 65 12.06 -3.09 13.66
CA VAL A 65 11.41 -1.77 13.62
C VAL A 65 10.06 -1.86 12.92
N ALA A 66 9.96 -2.54 11.78
CA ALA A 66 8.70 -2.75 11.09
C ALA A 66 7.67 -3.48 11.97
N THR A 67 8.11 -4.50 12.71
CA THR A 67 7.27 -5.22 13.67
C THR A 67 6.78 -4.31 14.81
N MET A 68 7.67 -3.48 15.37
CA MET A 68 7.31 -2.52 16.42
C MET A 68 6.33 -1.45 15.92
N LEU A 69 6.51 -0.95 14.70
CA LEU A 69 5.59 0.00 14.08
C LEU A 69 4.20 -0.60 13.88
N ALA A 70 4.12 -1.82 13.35
CA ALA A 70 2.85 -2.53 13.22
C ALA A 70 2.15 -2.75 14.58
N GLY A 71 2.93 -3.10 15.62
CA GLY A 71 2.41 -3.21 16.98
C GLY A 71 1.87 -1.88 17.54
N LEU A 72 2.57 -0.78 17.28
CA LEU A 72 2.16 0.56 17.68
C LEU A 72 0.87 1.00 16.98
N GLU A 73 0.76 0.76 15.68
CA GLU A 73 -0.46 1.06 14.91
C GLU A 73 -1.68 0.32 15.49
N GLN A 74 -1.53 -0.99 15.76
CA GLN A 74 -2.58 -1.79 16.38
C GLN A 74 -2.97 -1.27 17.77
N ALA A 75 -1.99 -0.88 18.60
CA ALA A 75 -2.23 -0.30 19.90
C ALA A 75 -2.98 1.04 19.79
N SER A 76 -2.60 1.89 18.83
CA SER A 76 -3.26 3.18 18.58
C SER A 76 -4.73 3.00 18.20
N VAL A 77 -5.04 2.00 17.36
CA VAL A 77 -6.42 1.72 16.95
C VAL A 77 -7.23 1.23 18.13
N LYS A 78 -6.69 0.30 18.93
CA LYS A 78 -7.36 -0.19 20.15
C LYS A 78 -7.65 0.94 21.14
N PHE A 79 -6.70 1.85 21.34
CA PHE A 79 -6.87 3.01 22.21
C PHE A 79 -7.98 3.93 21.69
N ARG A 80 -7.96 4.29 20.40
CA ARG A 80 -8.97 5.16 19.78
C ARG A 80 -10.37 4.56 19.84
N VAL A 81 -10.50 3.25 19.64
CA VAL A 81 -11.79 2.55 19.81
C VAL A 81 -12.27 2.64 21.26
N LYS A 82 -11.43 2.34 22.25
CA LYS A 82 -11.82 2.45 23.67
C LYS A 82 -12.22 3.88 24.05
N ALA A 83 -11.44 4.87 23.64
CA ALA A 83 -11.78 6.28 23.86
C ALA A 83 -13.10 6.64 23.18
N GLY A 84 -13.32 6.17 21.94
CA GLY A 84 -14.56 6.36 21.20
C GLY A 84 -15.78 5.76 21.91
N VAL A 85 -15.65 4.56 22.50
CA VAL A 85 -16.71 3.93 23.30
C VAL A 85 -17.05 4.78 24.53
N VAL A 86 -16.06 5.29 25.25
CA VAL A 86 -16.28 6.17 26.41
C VAL A 86 -16.98 7.47 25.99
N MET A 87 -16.53 8.09 24.90
CA MET A 87 -17.18 9.28 24.37
C MET A 87 -18.63 9.00 23.97
N ALA A 88 -18.88 7.89 23.27
CA ALA A 88 -20.22 7.50 22.83
C ALA A 88 -21.16 7.25 24.01
N LYS A 89 -20.68 6.56 25.06
CA LYS A 89 -21.44 6.38 26.31
C LYS A 89 -21.76 7.72 26.97
N ASN A 90 -20.78 8.60 27.10
CA ASN A 90 -20.97 9.91 27.72
C ASN A 90 -21.96 10.78 26.94
N ALA A 91 -21.87 10.78 25.61
CA ALA A 91 -22.80 11.54 24.79
C ALA A 91 -24.21 10.96 24.83
N ASN A 92 -24.35 9.62 24.86
CA ASN A 92 -25.65 8.98 25.04
C ASN A 92 -26.32 9.40 26.37
N VAL A 93 -25.55 9.51 27.46
CA VAL A 93 -26.05 10.05 28.74
C VAL A 93 -26.48 11.52 28.61
N ARG A 94 -25.79 12.29 27.77
CA ARG A 94 -26.06 13.72 27.53
C ARG A 94 -27.12 13.97 26.44
N GLY A 95 -27.58 12.94 25.72
CA GLY A 95 -28.43 13.08 24.54
C GLY A 95 -27.72 13.72 23.32
N GLU A 96 -26.40 13.69 23.29
CA GLU A 96 -25.56 14.24 22.22
C GLU A 96 -25.14 13.15 21.23
N VAL A 97 -24.88 13.53 19.98
CA VAL A 97 -24.30 12.65 18.96
C VAL A 97 -22.79 12.79 18.98
N VAL A 98 -22.04 11.69 19.15
CA VAL A 98 -20.58 11.72 19.04
C VAL A 98 -20.16 11.72 17.59
N ASP A 99 -19.31 12.67 17.25
CA ASP A 99 -18.55 12.63 16.01
C ASP A 99 -17.31 11.74 16.17
N LEU A 100 -17.44 10.47 15.74
CA LEU A 100 -16.34 9.52 15.70
C LEU A 100 -15.69 9.48 14.31
N PRO A 101 -14.34 9.43 14.24
CA PRO A 101 -13.63 9.21 12.99
C PRO A 101 -14.10 7.95 12.27
N TYR A 102 -14.10 7.99 10.94
CA TYR A 102 -14.64 6.92 10.09
C TYR A 102 -13.98 5.56 10.36
N ASP A 103 -12.66 5.54 10.58
CA ASP A 103 -11.87 4.34 10.78
C ASP A 103 -12.14 3.60 12.09
N VAL A 104 -12.75 4.27 13.09
CA VAL A 104 -13.09 3.67 14.38
C VAL A 104 -14.59 3.58 14.66
N ARG A 105 -15.42 4.33 13.93
CA ARG A 105 -16.88 4.40 14.13
C ARG A 105 -17.54 3.02 14.14
N GLY A 106 -17.30 2.20 13.11
CA GLY A 106 -17.91 0.87 13.01
C GLY A 106 -17.51 -0.05 14.17
N LYS A 107 -16.23 -0.02 14.58
CA LYS A 107 -15.73 -0.83 15.71
C LYS A 107 -16.28 -0.37 17.05
N VAL A 108 -16.44 0.95 17.24
CA VAL A 108 -17.04 1.49 18.47
C VAL A 108 -18.51 1.07 18.55
N GLN A 109 -19.24 1.12 17.44
CA GLN A 109 -20.63 0.69 17.38
C GLN A 109 -20.78 -0.81 17.70
N GLU A 110 -19.95 -1.67 17.11
CA GLU A 110 -19.94 -3.10 17.37
C GLU A 110 -19.72 -3.42 18.87
N VAL A 111 -18.76 -2.73 19.51
CA VAL A 111 -18.52 -2.89 20.95
C VAL A 111 -19.74 -2.45 21.77
N LEU A 112 -20.36 -1.32 21.44
CA LEU A 112 -21.54 -0.83 22.15
C LEU A 112 -22.75 -1.76 22.00
N GLU A 113 -22.93 -2.35 20.82
CA GLU A 113 -24.00 -3.32 20.55
C GLU A 113 -23.77 -4.62 21.31
N SER A 114 -22.51 -5.07 21.43
CA SER A 114 -22.14 -6.27 22.20
C SER A 114 -22.34 -6.12 23.72
N GLU A 115 -22.34 -4.87 24.23
CA GLU A 115 -22.47 -4.58 25.66
C GLU A 115 -23.91 -4.31 26.11
N LYS A 116 -24.89 -4.21 25.20
CA LYS A 116 -26.29 -4.05 25.60
C LYS A 116 -26.79 -5.35 26.24
N PRO A 117 -27.25 -5.34 27.51
CA PRO A 117 -27.95 -6.48 28.06
C PRO A 117 -29.30 -6.62 27.34
N TRP A 118 -29.66 -7.87 27.04
CA TRP A 118 -30.96 -8.26 26.49
C TRP A 118 -32.13 -7.72 27.31
#